data_AF-A0A1G8H0L5-F1
#
_entry.id   AF-A0A1G8H0L5-F1
#
_cell.length_a   1.000
_cell.length_b   1.000
_cell.length_c   1.000
_cell.angle_alpha   90.00
_cell.angle_beta   90.00
_cell.angle_gamma   90.00
#
_symmetry.space_group_name_H-M   'P 1'
#
loop_
_entity.id
_entity.type
_entity.pdbx_description
1 polymer ?
#
loop_
_entity_poly.entity_id
_entity_poly.type
_entity_poly.pdbx_seq_one_letter_code
_entity_poly.pdbx_strand_id
1 'polypeptide(L)' 'MRLLYKDQVKKYFVDYNKHMNDAAYFRVFSIAGEQFTSSLGLNEQGRNHYGATIFTLETHVVYIKRNIRRGSVSSFRKAA' A
#
# COMPACT_ATOMS: atom_id res chain seq x y z
N MET A 1 1.35 14.55 8.48
CA MET A 1 0.87 13.34 7.77
C MET A 1 1.69 12.12 8.19
N ARG A 2 1.08 11.15 8.88
CA ARG A 2 1.75 9.98 9.50
C ARG A 2 2.17 8.97 8.42
N LEU A 3 3.34 8.37 8.57
CA LEU A 3 3.79 7.27 7.73
C LEU A 3 3.00 6.01 8.10
N LEU A 4 2.36 5.39 7.12
CA LEU A 4 1.52 4.21 7.37
C LEU A 4 2.31 2.93 7.15
N TYR A 5 3.10 2.86 6.06
CA TYR A 5 3.86 1.67 5.70
C TYR A 5 5.25 2.02 5.19
N LYS A 6 6.24 1.25 5.65
CA LYS A 6 7.64 1.34 5.22
C LYS A 6 8.21 -0.07 5.12
N ASP A 7 8.70 -0.42 3.93
CA ASP A 7 9.33 -1.71 3.70
C ASP A 7 10.35 -1.56 2.55
N GLN A 8 11.21 -2.58 2.40
CA GLN A 8 12.07 -2.75 1.25
C GLN A 8 11.29 -3.36 0.08
N VAL A 9 11.60 -2.89 -1.13
CA VAL A 9 11.02 -3.44 -2.37
C VAL A 9 11.42 -4.92 -2.50
N LYS A 10 10.42 -5.81 -2.39
CA LYS A 10 10.60 -7.27 -2.47
C LYS A 10 10.99 -7.70 -3.87
N LYS A 11 11.75 -8.79 -3.99
CA LYS A 11 12.26 -9.30 -5.28
C LYS A 11 11.14 -9.57 -6.29
N TYR A 12 10.02 -10.13 -5.83
CA TYR A 12 8.88 -10.48 -6.68
C TYR A 12 8.00 -9.28 -7.09
N PHE A 13 8.29 -8.08 -6.59
CA PHE A 13 7.66 -6.84 -7.07
C PHE A 13 8.41 -6.20 -8.23
N VAL A 14 9.59 -6.74 -8.60
CA VAL A 14 10.45 -6.17 -9.63
C VAL A 14 10.24 -6.93 -10.93
N ASP A 15 10.01 -6.20 -12.01
CA ASP A 15 9.82 -6.74 -13.36
C ASP A 15 11.14 -7.07 -14.06
N TYR A 16 11.05 -7.55 -15.31
CA TYR A 16 12.22 -7.82 -16.16
C TYR A 16 13.08 -6.57 -16.42
N ASN A 17 12.49 -5.37 -16.36
CA ASN A 17 13.19 -4.08 -16.52
C ASN A 17 13.94 -3.65 -15.26
N LYS A 18 13.92 -4.48 -14.20
CA LYS A 18 14.54 -4.21 -12.90
C LYS A 18 13.89 -3.02 -12.18
N HIS A 19 12.65 -2.70 -12.52
CA HIS A 19 11.84 -1.67 -11.86
C HIS A 19 10.68 -2.31 -11.13
N MET A 20 10.18 -1.61 -10.11
CA MET A 20 8.96 -2.05 -9.44
C MET A 20 7.81 -2.06 -10.46
N ASN A 21 7.18 -3.22 -10.60
CA ASN A 21 6.01 -3.40 -11.44
C ASN A 21 4.86 -2.50 -10.93
N ASP A 22 4.06 -1.99 -11.85
CA ASP A 22 2.93 -1.10 -11.58
C ASP A 22 1.91 -1.71 -10.60
N ALA A 23 1.50 -2.97 -10.78
CA ALA A 23 0.57 -3.65 -9.88
C ALA A 23 1.12 -3.77 -8.44
N ALA A 24 2.43 -3.85 -8.28
CA ALA A 24 3.06 -3.90 -6.95
C ALA A 24 2.85 -2.60 -6.16
N TYR A 25 2.72 -1.44 -6.81
CA TYR A 25 2.41 -0.19 -6.12
C TYR A 25 1.01 -0.24 -5.49
N PHE A 26 0.02 -0.72 -6.25
CA PHE A 26 -1.34 -0.86 -5.73
C PHE A 26 -1.38 -1.84 -4.54
N ARG A 27 -0.62 -2.94 -4.61
CA ARG A 27 -0.50 -3.87 -3.48
C ARG A 27 0.02 -3.18 -2.22
N VAL A 28 1.06 -2.36 -2.34
CA VAL A 28 1.63 -1.65 -1.19
C VAL A 28 0.67 -0.57 -0.65
N PHE A 29 -0.04 0.14 -1.51
CA PHE A 29 -1.08 1.08 -1.08
C PHE A 29 -2.23 0.38 -0.35
N SER A 30 -2.62 -0.83 -0.79
CA SER A 30 -3.65 -1.63 -0.11
C SER A 30 -3.21 -2.00 1.32
N ILE A 31 -1.97 -2.48 1.50
CA ILE A 31 -1.40 -2.79 2.82
C ILE A 31 -1.35 -1.55 3.73
N ALA A 32 -0.89 -0.41 3.19
CA ALA A 32 -0.89 0.84 3.94
C ALA A 32 -2.32 1.28 4.33
N GLY A 33 -3.30 1.03 3.45
CA GLY A 33 -4.71 1.25 3.69
C GLY A 33 -5.26 0.38 4.83
N GLU A 34 -4.95 -0.92 4.85
CA GLU A 34 -5.32 -1.83 5.93
C GLU A 34 -4.74 -1.40 7.28
N GLN A 35 -3.48 -0.94 7.30
CA GLN A 35 -2.86 -0.43 8.52
C GLN A 35 -3.54 0.86 9.01
N PHE A 36 -3.97 1.73 8.09
CA PHE A 36 -4.74 2.91 8.42
C PHE A 36 -6.10 2.55 9.03
N THR A 37 -6.89 1.69 8.37
CA THR A 37 -8.21 1.31 8.92
C THR A 37 -8.07 0.56 10.24
N SER A 38 -7.06 -0.29 10.38
CA SER A 38 -6.74 -0.95 11.65
C SER A 38 -6.42 0.05 12.76
N SER A 39 -5.70 1.14 12.45
CA SER A 39 -5.40 2.19 13.44
C SER A 39 -6.63 2.98 13.90
N LEU A 40 -7.73 2.93 13.15
CA LEU A 40 -9.04 3.48 13.53
C LEU A 40 -9.91 2.48 14.30
N GLY A 41 -9.37 1.30 14.66
CA GLY A 41 -10.13 0.22 15.30
C GLY A 41 -10.89 -0.67 14.33
N LEU A 42 -10.80 -0.42 13.01
CA LEU A 42 -11.45 -1.24 11.96
C LEU A 42 -10.50 -2.33 11.44
N ASN A 43 -9.85 -3.03 12.36
CA ASN A 43 -9.15 -4.28 12.07
C ASN A 43 -10.17 -5.42 11.90
N GLU A 44 -9.71 -6.67 11.80
CA GLU A 44 -10.60 -7.84 11.66
C GLU A 44 -11.66 -7.92 12.77
N GLN A 45 -11.27 -7.77 14.05
CA GLN A 45 -12.19 -7.83 15.18
C GLN A 45 -13.19 -6.68 15.15
N GLY A 46 -12.74 -5.45 14.88
CA GLY A 46 -13.61 -4.29 14.76
C GLY A 46 -14.62 -4.43 13.63
N ARG A 47 -14.18 -4.89 12.46
CA ARG A 47 -15.07 -5.14 11.31
C ARG A 47 -16.13 -6.19 11.62
N ASN A 48 -15.76 -7.27 12.30
CA ASN A 48 -16.72 -8.30 12.73
C ASN A 48 -17.71 -7.76 13.76
N HIS A 49 -17.24 -6.96 14.73
CA HIS A 49 -18.09 -6.35 15.75
C HIS A 49 -19.15 -5.40 15.16
N TYR A 50 -18.75 -4.56 14.19
CA TYR A 50 -19.64 -3.59 13.56
C TYR A 50 -20.39 -4.12 12.32
N GLY A 51 -20.12 -5.36 11.88
CA GLY A 51 -20.68 -5.90 10.64
C GLY A 51 -20.24 -5.14 9.38
N ALA A 52 -19.03 -4.55 9.40
CA ALA A 52 -18.55 -3.65 8.35
C ALA A 52 -17.54 -4.32 7.43
N THR A 53 -17.67 -4.11 6.11
CA THR A 53 -16.67 -4.47 5.11
C THR A 53 -16.06 -3.23 4.47
N ILE A 54 -14.81 -3.34 4.01
CA ILE A 54 -14.08 -2.23 3.40
C ILE A 54 -13.52 -2.72 2.06
N PHE A 55 -13.81 -2.00 1.00
CA PHE A 55 -13.36 -2.31 -0.36
C PHE A 55 -12.99 -1.01 -1.09
N THR A 56 -12.08 -1.12 -2.05
CA THR A 56 -11.67 0.02 -2.87
C THR A 56 -12.64 0.15 -4.04
N LEU A 57 -13.41 1.24 -4.08
CA LEU A 57 -14.32 1.54 -5.19
C LEU A 57 -13.56 2.08 -6.41
N GLU A 58 -12.63 2.99 -6.16
CA GLU A 58 -11.83 3.64 -7.19
C GLU A 58 -10.42 3.91 -6.64
N THR A 59 -9.44 3.88 -7.54
CA THR A 59 -8.07 4.29 -7.23
C THR A 59 -7.47 5.03 -8.42
N HIS A 60 -6.63 6.01 -8.13
CA HIS A 60 -5.82 6.67 -9.14
C HIS A 60 -4.37 6.69 -8.68
N VAL A 61 -3.46 6.10 -9.46
CA VAL A 61 -2.04 6.01 -9.14
C VAL A 61 -1.24 6.76 -10.20
N VAL A 62 -0.48 7.77 -9.77
CA VAL A 62 0.41 8.53 -10.64
C VAL A 62 1.86 8.17 -10.31
N TYR A 63 2.59 7.69 -11.31
CA TYR A 63 3.98 7.28 -11.18
C TYR A 63 4.91 8.44 -11.50
N ILE A 64 5.36 9.15 -10.46
CA ILE A 64 6.19 10.36 -10.61
C ILE A 64 7.67 9.99 -10.89
N LYS A 65 8.12 8.78 -10.50
CA LYS A 65 9.50 8.32 -10.72
C LYS A 65 9.52 6.86 -11.18
N ARG A 66 10.18 6.60 -12.32
CA ARG A 66 10.24 5.27 -12.95
C ARG A 66 11.22 4.28 -12.27
N ASN A 67 12.20 4.77 -11.51
CA ASN A 67 13.38 3.98 -11.14
C ASN A 67 13.38 3.46 -9.69
N ILE A 68 12.24 3.00 -9.15
CA ILE A 68 12.25 2.30 -7.86
C ILE A 68 12.81 0.89 -8.07
N ARG A 69 13.99 0.63 -7.50
CA ARG A 69 14.76 -0.60 -7.68
C ARG A 69 14.70 -1.49 -6.44
N ARG A 70 15.01 -2.78 -6.60
CA ARG A 70 15.19 -3.74 -5.49
C ARG A 70 16.05 -3.13 -4.38
N GLY A 71 15.62 -3.29 -3.13
CA GLY A 71 16.35 -2.80 -1.94
C GLY A 71 16.22 -1.30 -1.68
N SER A 72 15.54 -0.54 -2.55
CA SER A 72 15.18 0.84 -2.24
C SER A 72 14.18 0.86 -1.09
N VAL A 73 14.36 1.78 -0.15
CA VAL A 73 13.39 2.04 0.91
C VAL A 73 12.32 2.98 0.34
N SER A 74 11.09 2.50 0.26
CA SER A 74 9.95 3.29 -0.19
C SER A 74 9.04 3.62 0.99
N SER A 75 8.61 4.87 1.06
CA SER A 75 7.70 5.36 2.11
C SER A 75 6.38 5.74 1.47
N PHE A 76 5.29 5.12 1.93
CA PHE A 76 3.96 5.34 1.37
C PHE A 76 3.10 6.12 2.36
N ARG A 77 2.40 7.12 1.83
CA ARG A 77 1.52 7.99 2.61
C ARG A 77 0.14 7.98 1.96
N LYS A 78 -0.90 7.89 2.78
CA LYS A 78 -2.29 8.03 2.32
C LYS A 78 -2.69 9.49 2.51
N ALA A 79 -3.07 10.16 1.42
CA ALA A 79 -3.78 11.43 1.51
C ALA A 79 -5.23 11.10 1.89
N ALA A 80 -5.71 11.74 2.95
CA ALA A 80 -7.12 11.71 3.35
C ALA A 80 -7.80 12.95 2.78
#